data_AF-A0A6C0KLB8-F1
#
_entry.id   AF-A0A6C0KLB8-F1
#
_cell.length_a   1.000
_cell.length_b   1.000
_cell.length_c   1.000
_cell.angle_alpha   90.00
_cell.angle_beta   90.00
_cell.angle_gamma   90.00
#
_symmetry.space_group_name_H-M   'P 1'
#
loop_
_entity.id
_entity.type
_entity.pdbx_description
1 polymer ?
#
loop_
_entity_poly.entity_id
_entity_poly.type
_entity_poly.pdbx_seq_one_letter_code
_entity_poly.pdbx_strand_id
1 'polypeptide(L)'
;MKLRNSRYGLCLRGYGSKCHREVELMAFGTIPIVTHEVTMNSYMDPPIENVHYIRVKNTQEFKEKLEKMNEKKWKIMSRFCYEWYQRNVHSKNCWKNMIEYILYDEK
;
A
#
# COMPACT_ATOMS: atom_id res chain seq x y z
N MET A 1 5.72 -2.75 18.62
CA MET A 1 6.37 -3.09 17.33
C MET A 1 6.59 -1.82 16.53
N LYS A 2 7.81 -1.54 16.03
CA LYS A 2 8.18 -0.21 15.49
C LYS A 2 7.35 0.22 14.27
N LEU A 3 7.08 -0.70 13.34
CA LEU A 3 6.29 -0.42 12.12
C LEU A 3 4.87 0.08 12.42
N ARG A 4 4.15 -0.61 13.31
CA ARG A 4 2.79 -0.23 13.73
C ARG A 4 2.71 1.16 14.37
N ASN A 5 3.81 1.62 14.97
CA ASN A 5 3.88 2.94 15.60
C ASN A 5 4.33 4.04 14.62
N SER A 6 4.77 3.67 13.41
CA SER A 6 5.17 4.61 12.37
C SER A 6 3.96 5.02 11.51
N ARG A 7 3.89 6.32 11.19
CA ARG A 7 2.88 6.87 10.26
C ARG A 7 3.10 6.43 8.81
N TYR A 8 4.38 6.27 8.44
CA TYR A 8 4.84 6.00 7.09
C TYR A 8 5.92 4.93 7.09
N GLY A 9 6.04 4.18 5.99
CA GLY A 9 7.12 3.20 5.78
C GLY A 9 7.64 3.25 4.35
N LEU A 10 8.97 3.19 4.20
CA LEU A 10 9.64 3.30 2.90
C LEU A 10 9.67 1.95 2.16
N CYS A 11 9.16 1.96 0.94
CA CYS A 11 9.19 0.86 -0.02
C CYS A 11 10.15 1.22 -1.16
N LEU A 12 11.23 0.46 -1.25
CA LEU A 12 12.21 0.53 -2.33
C LEU A 12 12.12 -0.74 -3.16
N ARG A 13 12.47 -0.64 -4.45
CA ARG A 13 12.63 -1.82 -5.28
C ARG A 13 13.76 -2.69 -4.71
N GLY A 14 13.51 -4.00 -4.60
CA GLY A 14 14.52 -4.98 -4.21
C GLY A 14 15.13 -5.66 -5.44
N TYR A 15 15.34 -6.96 -5.38
CA TYR A 15 15.75 -7.77 -6.54
C TYR A 15 14.69 -7.76 -7.65
N GLY A 16 13.41 -7.80 -7.28
CA GLY A 16 12.26 -7.67 -8.19
C GLY A 16 11.56 -6.31 -8.07
N SER A 17 10.58 -6.07 -8.95
CA SER A 17 9.77 -4.84 -8.96
C SER A 17 8.77 -4.72 -7.80
N LYS A 18 8.63 -5.79 -7.01
CA LYS A 18 7.83 -5.90 -5.80
C LYS A 18 8.73 -6.04 -4.58
N CYS A 19 8.33 -5.42 -3.47
CA CYS A 19 9.00 -5.60 -2.18
C CYS A 19 8.16 -6.31 -1.13
N HIS A 20 6.85 -6.53 -1.36
CA HIS A 20 5.84 -7.01 -0.40
C HIS A 20 5.70 -6.21 0.90
N ARG A 21 6.70 -5.37 1.24
CA ARG A 21 6.69 -4.43 2.35
C ARG A 21 5.48 -3.49 2.30
N GLU A 22 5.04 -3.09 1.11
CA GLU A 22 3.82 -2.30 0.96
C GLU A 22 2.60 -3.00 1.57
N VAL A 23 2.51 -4.33 1.42
CA VAL A 23 1.42 -5.14 1.96
C VAL A 23 1.52 -5.23 3.48
N GLU A 24 2.73 -5.46 4.01
CA GLU A 24 2.99 -5.53 5.44
C GLU A 24 2.68 -4.18 6.14
N LEU A 25 3.08 -3.06 5.53
CA LEU A 25 2.79 -1.72 6.04
C LEU A 25 1.28 -1.47 6.06
N MET A 26 0.59 -1.82 4.97
CA MET A 26 -0.86 -1.66 4.87
C MET A 26 -1.61 -2.51 5.91
N ALA A 27 -1.10 -3.69 6.27
CA ALA A 27 -1.66 -4.52 7.34
C ALA A 27 -1.72 -3.81 8.70
N PHE A 28 -0.80 -2.87 8.96
CA PHE A 28 -0.77 -2.09 10.20
C PHE A 28 -1.40 -0.69 10.06
N GLY A 29 -1.91 -0.34 8.88
CA GLY A 29 -2.37 1.02 8.57
C GLY A 29 -1.21 2.03 8.45
N THR A 30 0.03 1.57 8.34
CA THR A 30 1.18 2.42 8.05
C THR A 30 1.19 2.73 6.56
N ILE A 31 1.25 4.02 6.19
CA ILE A 31 1.14 4.42 4.79
C ILE A 31 2.45 4.13 4.05
N PRO A 32 2.44 3.33 2.97
CA PRO A 32 3.61 3.10 2.14
C PRO A 32 4.05 4.37 1.40
N ILE A 33 5.35 4.65 1.47
CA ILE A 33 6.06 5.64 0.66
C ILE A 33 6.83 4.87 -0.40
N VAL A 34 6.39 4.94 -1.64
CA VAL A 34 6.91 4.10 -2.73
C VAL A 34 7.77 4.93 -3.68
N THR A 35 8.91 4.39 -4.10
CA THR A 35 9.70 5.00 -5.18
C THR A 35 9.10 4.68 -6.55
N HIS A 36 9.50 5.43 -7.59
CA HIS A 36 8.95 5.26 -8.94
C HIS A 36 9.13 3.84 -9.51
N GLU A 37 10.15 3.10 -9.06
CA GLU A 37 10.44 1.74 -9.54
C GLU A 37 9.60 0.64 -8.88
N VAL A 38 8.87 0.95 -7.79
CA VAL A 38 7.99 -0.02 -7.13
C VAL A 38 6.66 -0.12 -7.89
N THR A 39 6.38 -1.33 -8.37
CA THR A 39 5.16 -1.66 -9.12
C THR A 39 3.96 -1.77 -8.18
N MET A 40 2.92 -0.97 -8.40
CA MET A 40 1.67 -1.00 -7.60
C MET A 40 0.45 -1.50 -8.39
N ASN A 41 0.56 -1.68 -9.72
CA ASN A 41 -0.57 -1.99 -10.60
C ASN A 41 -0.77 -3.48 -10.87
N SER A 42 0.17 -4.36 -10.50
CA SER A 42 0.08 -5.80 -10.78
C SER A 42 -0.67 -6.61 -9.70
N TYR A 43 -1.46 -5.95 -8.86
CA TYR A 43 -2.38 -6.62 -7.94
C TYR A 43 -3.73 -6.79 -8.63
N MET A 44 -4.50 -7.81 -8.27
CA MET A 44 -5.87 -8.01 -8.79
C MET A 44 -6.78 -6.81 -8.48
N ASP A 45 -6.67 -6.25 -7.27
CA ASP A 45 -7.27 -4.97 -6.85
C ASP A 45 -6.12 -3.99 -6.52
N PRO A 46 -5.62 -3.21 -7.51
CA PRO A 46 -4.49 -2.31 -7.31
C PRO A 46 -4.74 -1.27 -6.22
N PRO A 47 -3.82 -1.09 -5.25
CA PRO A 47 -3.85 0.07 -4.39
C PRO A 47 -3.68 1.36 -5.23
N ILE A 48 -4.21 2.46 -4.71
CA ILE A 48 -4.45 3.72 -5.44
C ILE A 48 -3.58 4.81 -4.82
N GLU A 49 -2.88 5.58 -5.66
CA GLU A 49 -2.05 6.69 -5.21
C GLU A 49 -2.87 7.75 -4.47
N ASN A 50 -2.31 8.30 -3.39
CA ASN A 50 -2.96 9.27 -2.48
C ASN A 50 -4.17 8.73 -1.70
N VAL A 51 -4.53 7.46 -1.88
CA VAL A 51 -5.54 6.75 -1.09
C VAL A 51 -4.87 5.70 -0.20
N HIS A 52 -4.06 4.84 -0.82
CA HIS A 52 -3.42 3.68 -0.19
C HIS A 52 -1.90 3.86 -0.04
N TYR A 53 -1.26 4.71 -0.86
CA TYR A 53 0.18 4.96 -0.79
C TYR A 53 0.54 6.36 -1.30
N ILE A 54 1.78 6.77 -1.07
CA ILE A 54 2.36 8.02 -1.60
C ILE A 54 3.56 7.66 -2.46
N ARG A 55 3.56 8.09 -3.74
CA ARG A 55 4.73 7.95 -4.61
C ARG A 55 5.68 9.12 -4.42
N VAL A 56 6.98 8.87 -4.40
CA VAL A 56 8.03 9.91 -4.35
C VAL A 56 9.18 9.54 -5.28
N LYS A 57 9.79 10.53 -5.94
CA LYS A 57 10.97 10.34 -6.78
C LYS A 57 12.26 10.58 -6.00
N ASN A 58 12.24 11.51 -5.05
CA ASN A 58 13.41 11.93 -4.30
C ASN A 58 13.03 12.44 -2.90
N THR A 59 14.04 12.76 -2.11
CA THR A 59 13.88 13.25 -0.73
C THR A 59 13.18 14.61 -0.65
N GLN A 60 13.31 15.45 -1.68
CA GLN A 60 12.69 16.77 -1.71
C GLN A 60 11.17 16.65 -1.89
N GLU A 61 10.73 15.87 -2.88
CA GLU A 61 9.30 15.60 -3.12
C GLU A 61 8.65 14.91 -1.91
N PHE A 62 9.39 14.03 -1.22
CA PHE A 62 8.94 13.41 0.02
C PHE A 62 8.61 14.45 1.10
N LYS A 63 9.50 15.41 1.34
CA LYS A 63 9.26 16.49 2.31
C LYS A 63 8.05 17.34 1.93
N GLU A 64 7.95 17.75 0.67
CA GLU A 64 6.84 18.57 0.16
C GLU A 64 5.48 17.87 0.30
N LYS A 65 5.42 16.56 0.03
CA LYS A 65 4.19 15.78 0.17
C LYS A 65 3.79 15.58 1.63
N LEU A 66 4.76 15.48 2.54
CA LEU A 66 4.53 15.38 3.98
C LEU A 66 4.08 16.68 4.62
N GLU A 67 4.63 17.82 4.20
CA GLU A 67 4.21 19.14 4.67
C GLU A 67 2.75 19.43 4.34
N LYS A 68 2.27 18.95 3.18
CA LYS A 68 0.87 19.06 2.76
C LYS A 68 -0.05 18.04 3.46
N MET A 69 0.50 17.10 4.23
CA MET A 69 -0.29 16.07 4.90
C MET A 69 -0.79 16.57 6.25
N ASN A 70 -2.10 16.50 6.46
CA ASN A 70 -2.70 16.76 7.77
C ASN A 70 -3.16 15.47 8.45
N GLU A 71 -3.40 15.56 9.76
CA GLU A 71 -3.79 14.44 10.62
C GLU A 71 -5.07 13.74 10.12
N LYS A 72 -6.05 14.50 9.64
CA LYS A 72 -7.33 13.96 9.16
C LYS A 72 -7.12 13.10 7.91
N LYS A 73 -6.38 13.62 6.93
CA LYS A 73 -6.06 12.91 5.69
C LYS A 73 -5.20 11.68 5.97
N TRP A 74 -4.21 11.80 6.85
CA TRP A 74 -3.38 10.67 7.28
C TRP A 74 -4.23 9.54 7.89
N LYS A 75 -5.15 9.86 8.83
CA LYS A 75 -6.05 8.86 9.44
C LYS A 75 -6.93 8.15 8.41
N ILE A 76 -7.46 8.90 7.43
CA ILE A 76 -8.27 8.34 6.35
C ILE A 76 -7.45 7.35 5.51
N MET A 77 -6.26 7.76 5.07
CA MET A 77 -5.37 6.90 4.29
C MET A 77 -4.93 5.66 5.09
N SER A 78 -4.59 5.83 6.36
CA SER A 78 -4.22 4.73 7.27
C SER A 78 -5.35 3.69 7.39
N ARG A 79 -6.60 4.15 7.54
CA ARG A 79 -7.77 3.27 7.54
C ARG A 79 -7.94 2.55 6.21
N PHE A 80 -7.82 3.25 5.08
CA PHE A 80 -7.94 2.63 3.75
C PHE A 80 -6.84 1.62 3.47
N CYS A 81 -5.61 1.85 3.93
CA CYS A 81 -4.53 0.86 3.88
C CYS A 81 -4.94 -0.43 4.58
N TYR A 82 -5.44 -0.32 5.81
CA TYR A 82 -5.89 -1.47 6.58
C TYR A 82 -7.06 -2.19 5.92
N GLU A 83 -8.08 -1.46 5.45
CA GLU A 83 -9.24 -2.02 4.77
C GLU A 83 -8.85 -2.74 3.47
N TRP A 84 -7.93 -2.18 2.69
CA TRP A 84 -7.40 -2.82 1.49
C TRP A 84 -6.72 -4.14 1.82
N TYR A 85 -5.89 -4.18 2.88
CA TYR A 85 -5.24 -5.41 3.33
C TYR A 85 -6.28 -6.46 3.76
N GLN A 86 -7.28 -6.05 4.55
CA GLN A 86 -8.33 -6.95 5.02
C GLN A 86 -9.14 -7.54 3.86
N ARG A 87 -9.43 -6.75 2.83
CA ARG A 87 -10.17 -7.21 1.65
C ARG A 87 -9.35 -8.14 0.77
N ASN A 88 -8.09 -7.81 0.51
CA ASN A 88 -7.32 -8.43 -0.58
C ASN A 88 -6.30 -9.47 -0.12
N VAL A 89 -5.80 -9.39 1.11
CA VAL A 89 -4.64 -10.19 1.56
C VAL A 89 -4.96 -11.05 2.78
N HIS A 90 -5.80 -10.55 3.68
CA HIS A 90 -6.17 -11.31 4.88
C HIS A 90 -6.78 -12.67 4.49
N SER A 91 -6.37 -13.74 5.17
CA SER A 91 -6.68 -15.14 4.81
C SER A 91 -8.18 -15.42 4.66
N LYS A 92 -9.01 -14.72 5.44
CA LYS A 92 -10.48 -14.79 5.36
C LYS A 92 -11.04 -14.51 3.96
N ASN A 93 -10.41 -13.61 3.21
CA ASN A 93 -10.89 -13.15 1.90
C ASN A 93 -9.94 -13.53 0.75
N CYS A 94 -8.64 -13.61 1.01
CA CYS A 94 -7.61 -13.82 -0.01
C CYS A 94 -7.86 -15.06 -0.88
N TRP A 95 -8.09 -16.22 -0.26
CA TRP A 95 -8.35 -17.47 -1.00
C TRP A 95 -9.60 -17.36 -1.87
N LYS A 96 -10.70 -16.87 -1.30
CA LYS A 96 -11.97 -16.75 -1.99
C LYS A 96 -11.84 -15.84 -3.22
N ASN A 97 -11.32 -14.63 -3.02
CA ASN A 97 -11.18 -13.66 -4.10
C ASN A 97 -10.24 -14.16 -5.21
N MET A 98 -9.14 -14.82 -4.83
CA MET A 98 -8.20 -15.41 -5.79
C MET A 98 -8.87 -16.50 -6.64
N ILE A 99 -9.59 -17.43 -6.01
CA ILE A 99 -10.26 -18.52 -6.72
C ILE A 99 -11.41 -17.99 -7.58
N GLU A 100 -12.21 -17.04 -7.08
CA GLU A 100 -13.27 -16.40 -7.86
C GLU A 100 -12.71 -15.72 -9.11
N TYR A 101 -11.61 -14.98 -8.96
CA TYR A 101 -10.96 -14.30 -10.08
C TYR A 101 -10.44 -15.28 -11.15
N ILE A 102 -9.72 -16.32 -10.73
CA ILE A 102 -9.18 -17.35 -11.65
C ILE A 102 -10.31 -18.10 -12.38
N LEU A 103 -11.39 -18.44 -11.67
CA LEU A 103 -12.44 -19.29 -12.23
C LEU A 103 -13.46 -18.54 -13.08
N TYR A 104 -13.68 -17.24 -12.84
CA TYR A 104 -14.81 -16.50 -13.40
C TYR A 104 -14.45 -15.17 -14.09
N ASP A 105 -13.33 -14.54 -13.74
CA ASP A 105 -12.94 -13.22 -14.25
C ASP A 105 -11.74 -13.25 -15.22
N GLU A 106 -11.18 -14.42 -15.54
CA GLU A 106 -10.23 -14.56 -16.66
C GLU A 106 -10.95 -14.29 -18.00
N LYS A 107 -10.83 -13.06 -18.49
CA LYS A 107 -11.05 -12.67 -19.90
C LYS A 107 -9.77 -12.14 -20.50
#